data_AF-A0A7C7KZF4-F1
#
_entry.id   AF-A0A7C7KZF4-F1
#
_cell.length_a   1.000
_cell.length_b   1.000
_cell.length_c   1.000
_cell.angle_alpha   90.00
_cell.angle_beta   90.00
_cell.angle_gamma   90.00
#
_symmetry.space_group_name_H-M   'P 1'
#
loop_
_entity.id
_entity.type
_entity.pdbx_description
1 polymer ?
#
loop_
_entity_poly.entity_id
_entity_poly.type
_entity_poly.pdbx_seq_one_letter_code
_entity_poly.pdbx_strand_id
1 'polypeptide(L)' 'MKVILMRDVPKVGSRLDVVEVANGYARNYLILRGLAIRATPSALRQREHELTMLQR' A
#
# COMPACT_ATOMS: atom_id res chain seq x y z
N MET A 1 2.47 -6.69 -9.32
CA MET A 1 1.41 -6.75 -8.28
C MET A 1 1.21 -5.38 -7.68
N LYS A 2 -0.04 -4.92 -7.62
CA LYS A 2 -0.39 -3.66 -6.95
C LYS A 2 -0.52 -3.85 -5.44
N VAL A 3 0.09 -2.96 -4.68
CA VAL A 3 0.06 -2.95 -3.22
C VAL A 3 -0.19 -1.53 -2.71
N ILE A 4 -0.82 -1.43 -1.55
CA ILE A 4 -0.99 -0.18 -0.81
C ILE A 4 0.06 -0.17 0.30
N LEU A 5 0.91 0.86 0.32
CA LEU A 5 1.91 1.04 1.35
C LEU A 5 1.25 1.46 2.67
N MET A 6 1.57 0.76 3.76
CA MET A 6 1.07 1.07 5.11
C MET A 6 2.02 1.99 5.88
N ARG A 7 3.23 2.18 5.36
CA ARG A 7 4.29 3.04 5.90
C ARG A 7 5.06 3.67 4.75
N ASP A 8 5.79 4.73 5.03
CA ASP A 8 6.74 5.29 4.07
C ASP A 8 7.86 4.27 3.82
N VAL A 9 8.09 3.97 2.54
CA VAL A 9 9.14 3.05 2.11
C VAL A 9 10.12 3.81 1.22
N PRO A 10 11.38 4.00 1.68
CA PRO A 10 12.37 4.74 0.91
C PRO A 10 12.53 4.19 -0.50
N LYS A 11 12.53 5.09 -1.49
CA LYS A 11 12.66 4.78 -2.94
C LYS A 11 11.50 3.97 -3.54
N VAL A 12 10.40 3.78 -2.80
CA VAL A 12 9.21 3.06 -3.29
C VAL A 12 7.98 3.97 -3.27
N GLY A 13 7.71 4.65 -2.16
CA GLY A 13 6.57 5.55 -2.04
C GLY A 13 6.25 5.91 -0.58
N SER A 14 5.21 6.73 -0.41
CA SER A 14 4.74 7.21 0.89
C SER A 14 3.61 6.34 1.44
N ARG A 15 3.29 6.54 2.71
CA ARG A 15 2.16 5.89 3.37
C ARG A 15 0.86 6.15 2.59
N LEU A 16 0.05 5.11 2.44
CA LEU A 16 -1.18 5.05 1.65
C LEU A 16 -0.99 5.16 0.13
N ASP A 17 0.23 5.14 -0.41
CA ASP A 17 0.42 5.09 -1.86
C ASP A 17 0.11 3.71 -2.43
N VAL A 18 -0.50 3.72 -3.62
CA VAL A 18 -0.69 2.52 -4.43
C VAL A 18 0.46 2.43 -5.42
N VAL A 19 1.31 1.42 -5.24
CA VAL A 19 2.49 1.20 -6.08
C VAL A 19 2.41 -0.16 -6.77
N GLU A 20 2.91 -0.22 -7.99
CA GLU A 20 3.05 -1.47 -8.73
C GLU A 20 4.48 -1.97 -8.64
N VAL A 21 4.65 -3.15 -8.06
CA VAL A 21 5.97 -3.75 -7.79
C VAL A 21 6.01 -5.20 -8.23
N ALA A 22 7.23 -5.75 -8.33
CA ALA A 22 7.42 -7.17 -8.61
C ALA A 22 6.74 -8.05 -7.56
N ASN A 23 6.17 -9.18 -8.00
CA ASN A 23 5.42 -10.09 -7.13
C ASN A 23 6.26 -10.62 -5.95
N GLY A 24 7.53 -10.93 -6.21
CA GLY A 24 8.49 -11.38 -5.19
C GLY A 24 8.78 -10.30 -4.16
N TYR A 25 9.03 -9.05 -4.59
CA TYR A 25 9.28 -7.94 -3.68
C TYR A 25 8.08 -7.64 -2.78
N ALA A 26 6.88 -7.65 -3.35
CA ALA A 26 5.67 -7.46 -2.57
C ALA A 26 5.41 -8.59 -1.57
N ARG A 27 5.51 -9.86 -1.96
CA ARG A 27 5.22 -10.99 -1.06
C ARG A 27 6.30 -11.21 -0.01
N ASN A 28 7.57 -11.20 -0.42
CA ASN A 28 8.69 -11.64 0.41
C ASN A 28 9.31 -10.51 1.23
N TYR A 29 9.07 -9.24 0.87
CA TYR A 29 9.62 -8.10 1.58
C TYR A 29 8.52 -7.20 2.15
N LEU A 30 7.67 -6.61 1.30
CA LEU A 30 6.70 -5.61 1.77
C LEU A 30 5.61 -6.21 2.66
N ILE A 31 4.91 -7.24 2.19
CA ILE A 31 3.81 -7.88 2.91
C ILE A 31 4.35 -8.65 4.13
N LEU A 32 5.43 -9.40 3.96
CA LEU A 32 6.05 -10.16 5.05
C LEU A 32 6.47 -9.28 6.23
N ARG A 33 6.91 -8.04 5.96
CA ARG A 33 7.30 -7.05 6.98
C ARG A 33 6.16 -6.12 7.40
N GLY A 34 4.94 -6.31 6.90
CA GLY A 34 3.79 -5.45 7.20
C GLY A 34 3.93 -4.01 6.66
N LEU A 35 4.80 -3.78 5.67
CA LEU A 35 5.01 -2.48 5.05
C LEU A 35 3.97 -2.16 3.98
N ALA A 36 3.31 -3.17 3.42
CA ALA A 36 2.27 -3.00 2.43
C ALA A 36 1.22 -4.11 2.51
N ILE A 37 0.02 -3.81 1.99
CA ILE A 37 -1.05 -4.79 1.78
C ILE A 37 -1.36 -4.91 0.29
N ARG A 38 -1.98 -6.02 -0.13
CA ARG A 38 -2.42 -6.16 -1.52
C ARG A 38 -3.52 -5.13 -1.83
N ALA A 39 -3.42 -4.47 -2.98
CA ALA A 39 -4.43 -3.52 -3.46
C ALA A 39 -5.65 -4.27 -4.01
N THR A 40 -6.45 -4.86 -3.13
CA THR A 40 -7.74 -5.46 -3.49
C THR A 40 -8.80 -4.36 -3.67
N PRO A 41 -9.90 -4.62 -4.40
CA PRO A 41 -10.98 -3.64 -4.53
C PRO A 41 -11.53 -3.14 -3.18
N SER A 42 -11.58 -4.03 -2.18
CA SER A 42 -11.99 -3.65 -0.82
C SER A 42 -10.98 -2.73 -0.14
N ALA A 43 -9.69 -3.08 -0.22
CA ALA A 43 -8.62 -2.27 0.38
C ALA A 43 -8.49 -0.89 -0.28
N LEU A 44 -8.75 -0.78 -1.58
CA LEU A 44 -8.77 0.50 -2.29
C LEU A 44 -9.88 1.43 -1.80
N ARG A 45 -11.09 0.89 -1.58
CA ARG A 45 -12.20 1.66 -0.98
C ARG A 45 -11.88 2.13 0.44
N GLN A 46 -11.29 1.26 1.24
CA GLN A 46 -10.87 1.60 2.61
C GLN A 46 -9.83 2.73 2.61
N ARG A 47 -8.82 2.63 1.73
CA ARG A 47 -7.81 3.69 1.53
C ARG A 47 -8.43 5.01 1.10
N GLU A 48 -9.37 5.00 0.17
CA GLU A 48 -10.07 6.21 -0.29
C GLU A 48 -10.88 6.87 0.84
N HIS A 49 -11.55 6.06 1.66
CA HIS A 49 -12.24 6.55 2.85
C HIS A 49 -11.27 7.20 3.84
N GLU A 50 -10.14 6.55 4.14
CA GLU A 50 -9.11 7.10 5.03
C GLU A 50 -8.52 8.43 4.52
N LEU A 51 -8.27 8.54 3.21
CA LEU A 51 -7.80 9.79 2.60
C LEU A 51 -8.83 10.91 2.74
N THR A 52 -10.10 10.60 2.50
CA THR A 52 -11.20 11.56 2.66
C THR A 52 -11.30 12.06 4.11
N MET A 53 -11.10 11.17 5.08
CA MET A 53 -11.14 11.53 6.51
C MET A 53 -9.92 12.37 6.93
N LEU A 54 -8.75 12.15 6.33
CA LEU A 54 -7.53 12.93 6.59
C LEU A 54 -7.55 14.34 5.96
N GLN A 55 -8.37 14.54 4.93
CA GLN A 55 -8.49 15.81 4.21
C GLN A 55 -9.58 16.75 4.76
N ARG A 56 -10.31 16.31 5.80
CA ARG A 56 -11.27 17.12 6.55
C ARG A 56 -10.62 17.74 7.78
#